data_AF-A0A9X2CAP4-F1
#
_entry.id   AF-A0A9X2CAP4-F1
#
_cell.length_a   1.000
_cell.length_b   1.000
_cell.length_c   1.000
_cell.angle_alpha   90.00
_cell.angle_beta   90.00
_cell.angle_gamma   90.00
#
_symmetry.space_group_name_H-M   'P 1'
#
loop_
_entity.id
_entity.type
_entity.pdbx_description
1 polymer ?
#
loop_
_entity_poly.entity_id
_entity_poly.type
_entity_poly.pdbx_seq_one_letter_code
_entity_poly.pdbx_strand_id
1 'polypeptide(L)'
;MNIPNFFALITLMFIATSVQGQSMSDDSDWKLKLRYGKETTPYTHYTVLAEGVCGEMAEGFSCPKGNAIMGIKVWATDIDEPPYMVKSIGSQIGFEVTGEIQIYATEPEEPPRENPHGYDIQFTPFD
;
A
#
# COMPACT_ATOMS: atom_id res chain seq x y z
N MET A 1 -30.55 -60.27 -41.16
CA MET A 1 -31.94 -59.91 -40.78
C MET A 1 -31.94 -58.43 -40.45
N ASN A 2 -32.65 -57.64 -41.27
CA ASN A 2 -33.04 -56.21 -41.15
C ASN A 2 -32.02 -55.13 -40.71
N ILE A 3 -31.54 -54.39 -41.72
CA ILE A 3 -31.47 -52.90 -41.76
C ILE A 3 -32.92 -52.43 -42.11
N PRO A 4 -33.43 -51.18 -41.89
CA PRO A 4 -32.80 -49.90 -41.51
C PRO A 4 -33.59 -49.17 -40.40
N ASN A 5 -33.37 -47.93 -39.96
CA ASN A 5 -33.37 -46.68 -40.70
C ASN A 5 -33.40 -45.54 -39.64
N PHE A 6 -32.68 -44.44 -39.84
CA PHE A 6 -33.11 -43.04 -39.64
C PHE A 6 -31.98 -42.09 -39.21
N PHE A 7 -31.74 -41.13 -40.10
CA PHE A 7 -31.51 -39.72 -39.85
C PHE A 7 -30.11 -39.23 -39.45
N ALA A 8 -29.55 -38.49 -40.41
CA ALA A 8 -28.60 -37.43 -40.26
C ALA A 8 -29.01 -36.43 -39.16
N LEU A 9 -28.02 -35.92 -38.42
CA LEU A 9 -27.74 -34.48 -38.42
C LEU A 9 -26.37 -34.20 -37.79
N ILE A 10 -25.59 -33.40 -38.48
CA ILE A 10 -24.39 -32.74 -37.99
C ILE A 10 -24.81 -31.79 -36.86
N THR A 11 -24.17 -31.88 -35.69
CA THR A 11 -24.06 -30.72 -34.79
C THR A 11 -22.67 -30.71 -34.20
N LEU A 12 -21.89 -29.80 -34.77
CA LEU A 12 -20.67 -29.24 -34.21
C LEU A 12 -21.00 -28.74 -32.80
N MET A 13 -20.45 -29.36 -31.75
CA MET A 13 -20.49 -28.77 -30.42
C MET A 13 -19.06 -28.51 -29.96
N PHE A 14 -18.82 -27.22 -29.79
CA PHE A 14 -17.57 -26.56 -29.44
C PHE A 14 -16.82 -27.28 -28.31
N ILE A 15 -15.54 -27.56 -28.57
CA ILE A 15 -14.56 -27.75 -27.50
C ILE A 15 -14.41 -26.38 -26.83
N ALA A 16 -15.13 -26.16 -25.74
CA ALA A 16 -14.82 -25.08 -24.82
C ALA A 16 -13.50 -25.43 -24.14
N THR A 17 -12.39 -25.04 -24.78
CA THR A 17 -11.12 -24.83 -24.08
C THR A 17 -11.42 -23.89 -22.92
N SER A 18 -11.41 -24.40 -21.70
CA SER A 18 -11.44 -23.57 -20.51
C SER A 18 -10.25 -22.63 -20.59
N VAL A 19 -10.53 -21.35 -20.85
CA VAL A 19 -9.60 -20.25 -20.63
C VAL A 19 -9.12 -20.39 -19.20
N GLN A 20 -7.83 -20.62 -19.02
CA GLN A 20 -7.16 -20.47 -17.74
C GLN A 20 -7.35 -19.02 -17.32
N GLY A 21 -8.36 -18.76 -16.49
CA GLY A 21 -8.47 -17.52 -15.74
C GLY A 21 -7.29 -17.48 -14.77
N GLN A 22 -6.23 -16.78 -15.15
CA GLN A 22 -5.28 -16.25 -14.18
C GLN A 22 -6.08 -15.30 -13.28
N SER A 23 -6.47 -15.75 -12.09
CA SER A 23 -6.98 -14.84 -11.06
C SER A 23 -5.78 -14.27 -10.31
N MET A 24 -5.53 -12.98 -10.56
CA MET A 24 -4.73 -12.09 -9.72
C MET A 24 -5.13 -12.30 -8.26
N SER A 25 -4.30 -12.97 -7.46
CA SER A 25 -4.71 -13.48 -6.15
C SER A 25 -3.81 -13.07 -4.98
N ASP A 26 -2.98 -12.03 -5.11
CA ASP A 26 -2.13 -11.60 -3.99
C ASP A 26 -2.31 -10.14 -3.54
N ASP A 27 -2.68 -9.19 -4.42
CA ASP A 27 -2.76 -7.76 -4.04
C ASP A 27 -3.97 -7.35 -3.18
N SER A 28 -4.93 -8.26 -2.93
CA SER A 28 -6.31 -7.81 -2.66
C SER A 28 -7.06 -8.48 -1.53
N ASP A 29 -6.58 -9.57 -0.89
CA ASP A 29 -7.42 -10.25 0.10
C ASP A 29 -7.75 -9.34 1.31
N TRP A 30 -6.74 -8.71 1.91
CA TRP A 30 -6.95 -7.80 3.04
C TRP A 30 -7.64 -6.48 2.64
N LYS A 31 -7.29 -5.91 1.47
CA LYS A 31 -7.96 -4.70 0.95
C LYS A 31 -9.44 -4.94 0.68
N LEU A 32 -9.78 -6.11 0.14
CA LEU A 32 -11.17 -6.54 -0.06
C LEU A 32 -11.86 -6.80 1.27
N LYS A 33 -11.18 -7.43 2.24
CA LYS A 33 -11.73 -7.63 3.58
C LYS A 33 -12.07 -6.32 4.27
N LEU A 34 -11.20 -5.30 4.18
CA LEU A 34 -11.49 -3.95 4.67
C LEU A 34 -12.65 -3.30 3.92
N ARG A 35 -12.63 -3.34 2.57
CA ARG A 35 -13.66 -2.73 1.73
C ARG A 35 -15.06 -3.31 1.98
N TYR A 36 -15.14 -4.62 2.23
CA TYR A 36 -16.40 -5.31 2.51
C TYR A 36 -16.69 -5.45 4.00
N GLY A 37 -15.93 -4.79 4.88
CA GLY A 37 -16.15 -4.79 6.33
C GLY A 37 -15.99 -6.15 7.00
N LYS A 38 -15.29 -7.09 6.37
CA LYS A 38 -14.91 -8.38 6.98
C LYS A 38 -13.79 -8.20 8.00
N GLU A 39 -12.96 -7.19 7.79
CA GLU A 39 -12.00 -6.66 8.75
C GLU A 39 -12.26 -5.17 8.89
N THR A 40 -12.02 -4.63 10.08
CA THR A 40 -12.18 -3.20 10.36
C THR A 40 -10.93 -2.70 11.05
N THR A 41 -10.54 -1.47 10.74
CA THR A 41 -9.48 -0.78 11.45
C THR A 41 -9.99 0.59 11.91
N PRO A 42 -9.61 1.06 13.10
CA PRO A 42 -9.89 2.44 13.50
C PRO A 42 -8.95 3.45 12.83
N TYR A 43 -8.02 3.00 11.99
CA TYR A 43 -6.98 3.84 11.42
C TYR A 43 -7.29 4.28 9.99
N THR A 44 -6.87 5.49 9.66
CA THR A 44 -6.85 6.05 8.30
C THR A 44 -5.42 6.06 7.79
N HIS A 45 -5.25 5.77 6.50
CA HIS A 45 -3.94 5.77 5.86
C HIS A 45 -3.62 7.15 5.27
N TYR A 46 -2.40 7.62 5.53
CA TYR A 46 -1.90 8.89 5.02
C TYR A 46 -0.49 8.75 4.44
N THR A 47 -0.18 9.59 3.47
CA THR A 47 1.19 9.91 3.06
C THR A 47 1.55 11.28 3.62
N VAL A 48 2.67 11.36 4.31
CA VAL A 48 3.19 12.59 4.92
C VAL A 48 4.49 12.96 4.23
N LEU A 49 4.61 14.23 3.87
CA LEU A 49 5.85 14.84 3.41
C LEU A 49 6.27 15.87 4.44
N ALA A 50 7.48 15.75 4.98
CA ALA A 50 8.00 16.63 6.02
C ALA A 50 9.34 17.22 5.57
N GLU A 51 9.42 18.54 5.56
CA GLU A 51 10.68 19.26 5.34
C GLU A 51 11.54 19.25 6.60
N GLY A 52 12.83 19.00 6.42
CA GLY A 52 13.76 18.87 7.53
C GLY A 52 15.22 18.76 7.12
N VAL A 53 16.04 18.35 8.09
CA VAL A 53 17.49 18.22 7.96
C VAL A 53 17.90 16.78 8.28
N CYS A 54 18.57 16.13 7.33
CA CYS A 54 19.25 14.86 7.54
C CYS A 54 20.56 15.10 8.32
N GLY A 55 20.66 14.46 9.49
CA GLY A 55 21.85 14.47 10.34
C GLY A 55 22.65 13.16 10.22
N GLU A 56 22.90 12.51 11.35
CA GLU A 56 23.52 11.18 11.37
C GLU A 56 22.42 10.13 11.31
N MET A 57 22.24 9.54 10.12
CA MET A 57 21.19 8.57 9.87
C MET A 57 21.42 7.28 10.66
N ALA A 58 20.33 6.73 11.22
CA ALA A 58 20.37 5.43 11.88
C ALA A 58 20.66 4.29 10.90
N GLU A 59 21.10 3.14 11.42
CA GLU A 59 21.35 1.95 10.62
C GLU A 59 20.12 1.55 9.79
N GLY A 60 20.32 1.26 8.51
CA GLY A 60 19.23 0.95 7.56
C GLY A 60 18.66 2.15 6.81
N PHE A 61 19.04 3.38 7.18
CA PHE A 61 18.66 4.61 6.47
C PHE A 61 19.87 5.30 5.85
N SER A 62 19.68 5.95 4.71
CA SER A 62 20.74 6.68 4.02
C SER A 62 20.20 7.96 3.40
N CYS A 63 20.79 9.08 3.77
CA CYS A 63 20.51 10.41 3.26
C CYS A 63 21.80 11.25 3.42
N PRO A 64 22.23 12.04 2.42
CA PRO A 64 23.30 13.00 2.61
C PRO A 64 22.97 13.99 3.74
N LYS A 65 23.98 14.40 4.52
CA LYS A 65 23.80 15.44 5.54
C LYS A 65 23.35 16.74 4.86
N GLY A 66 22.30 17.39 5.38
CA GLY A 66 21.76 18.62 4.82
C GLY A 66 20.24 18.62 4.72
N ASN A 67 19.69 19.59 3.98
CA ASN A 67 18.25 19.75 3.82
C ASN A 67 17.67 18.59 3.00
N ALA A 68 16.53 18.08 3.42
CA ALA A 68 15.81 17.03 2.71
C ALA A 68 14.31 17.04 3.03
N ILE A 69 13.53 16.50 2.10
CA ILE A 69 12.13 16.13 2.35
C ILE A 69 12.09 14.66 2.74
N MET A 70 11.50 14.36 3.90
CA MET A 70 11.18 13.00 4.30
C MET A 70 9.75 12.67 3.87
N GLY A 71 9.59 11.61 3.08
CA GLY A 71 8.31 10.98 2.80
C GLY A 71 8.10 9.76 3.71
N ILE A 72 6.90 9.61 4.24
CA ILE A 72 6.49 8.43 5.04
C ILE A 72 5.02 8.12 4.82
N LYS A 73 4.67 6.82 4.80
CA LYS A 73 3.29 6.34 4.84
C LYS A 73 2.93 5.97 6.26
N VAL A 74 1.75 6.36 6.74
CA VAL A 74 1.32 6.10 8.11
C VAL A 74 -0.12 5.60 8.18
N TRP A 75 -0.36 4.70 9.13
CA TRP A 75 -1.69 4.41 9.65
C TRP A 75 -1.88 5.18 10.95
N ALA A 76 -2.87 6.06 11.02
CA ALA A 76 -3.11 6.97 12.14
C ALA A 76 -4.60 7.00 12.54
N THR A 77 -4.91 7.37 13.78
CA THR A 77 -6.30 7.44 14.29
C THR A 77 -7.11 8.54 13.61
N ASP A 78 -6.46 9.64 13.26
CA ASP A 78 -7.06 10.81 12.62
C ASP A 78 -5.97 11.62 11.88
N ILE A 79 -6.35 12.78 11.35
CA ILE A 79 -5.46 13.65 10.58
C ILE A 79 -4.50 14.48 11.45
N ASP A 80 -4.73 14.57 12.76
CA ASP A 80 -3.92 15.39 13.69
C ASP A 80 -2.73 14.60 14.25
N GLU A 81 -2.77 13.27 14.23
CA GLU A 81 -1.70 12.38 14.70
C GLU A 81 -0.44 12.32 13.78
N PRO A 82 -0.53 12.29 12.43
CA PRO A 82 0.62 12.15 11.53
C PRO A 82 1.77 13.16 11.74
N PRO A 83 1.54 14.46 12.02
CA PRO A 83 2.61 15.41 12.37
C PRO A 83 3.46 15.00 13.57
N TYR A 84 2.87 14.34 14.57
CA TYR A 84 3.61 13.86 15.74
C TYR A 84 4.36 12.57 15.42
N MET A 85 3.74 11.68 14.63
CA MET A 85 4.38 10.45 14.17
C MET A 85 5.64 10.75 13.36
N VAL A 86 5.55 11.64 12.38
CA VAL A 86 6.68 11.96 11.48
C VAL A 86 7.84 12.61 12.24
N LYS A 87 7.55 13.48 13.23
CA LYS A 87 8.56 14.07 14.12
C LYS A 87 9.22 13.03 15.01
N SER A 88 8.42 12.16 15.64
CA SER A 88 8.93 11.11 16.53
C SER A 88 9.80 10.10 15.76
N ILE A 89 9.30 9.60 14.63
CA ILE A 89 10.02 8.65 13.77
C ILE A 89 11.28 9.29 13.20
N GLY A 90 11.19 10.50 12.64
CA GLY A 90 12.32 11.26 12.12
C GLY A 90 13.45 11.39 13.15
N SER A 91 13.11 11.81 14.37
CA SER A 91 14.10 12.00 15.44
C SER A 91 14.86 10.72 15.80
N GLN A 92 14.20 9.55 15.71
CA GLN A 92 14.82 8.25 16.00
C GLN A 92 15.77 7.79 14.89
N ILE A 93 15.57 8.25 13.65
CA ILE A 93 16.34 7.82 12.47
C ILE A 93 17.36 8.85 12.01
N GLY A 94 17.55 9.95 12.75
CA GLY A 94 18.54 10.98 12.44
C GLY A 94 18.04 12.09 11.52
N PHE A 95 16.72 12.27 11.41
CA PHE A 95 16.08 13.33 10.64
C PHE A 95 15.34 14.33 11.55
N GLU A 96 15.68 15.60 11.46
CA GLU A 96 15.01 16.65 12.21
C GLU A 96 13.99 17.37 11.33
N VAL A 97 12.71 17.33 11.70
CA VAL A 97 11.64 18.07 10.98
C VAL A 97 11.71 19.53 11.39
N THR A 98 12.04 20.41 10.44
CA THR A 98 12.25 21.86 10.69
C THR A 98 11.30 22.76 9.92
N GLY A 99 10.62 22.24 8.88
CA GLY A 99 9.80 23.01 7.97
C GLY A 99 8.34 22.56 7.90
N GLU A 100 7.76 22.71 6.72
CA GLU A 100 6.37 22.37 6.45
C GLU A 100 6.12 20.85 6.54
N ILE A 101 4.93 20.48 7.02
CA ILE A 101 4.41 19.11 6.97
C ILE A 101 3.13 19.11 6.14
N GLN A 102 3.12 18.31 5.07
CA GLN A 102 1.97 18.12 4.21
C GLN A 102 1.43 16.70 4.39
N ILE A 103 0.10 16.57 4.48
CA ILE A 103 -0.57 15.30 4.75
C ILE A 103 -1.60 15.05 3.67
N TYR A 104 -1.56 13.85 3.08
CA TYR A 104 -2.47 13.42 2.04
C TYR A 104 -3.12 12.10 2.46
N ALA A 105 -4.45 11.99 2.38
CA ALA A 105 -5.11 10.70 2.48
C ALA A 105 -4.84 9.90 1.21
N THR A 106 -4.27 8.71 1.34
CA THR A 106 -3.81 7.89 0.22
C THR A 106 -4.19 6.43 0.40
N GLU A 107 -4.27 5.69 -0.70
CA GLU A 107 -4.49 4.24 -0.65
C GLU A 107 -3.29 3.54 0.01
N PRO A 108 -3.51 2.61 0.95
CA PRO A 108 -2.44 1.91 1.63
C PRO A 108 -1.79 0.84 0.76
N GLU A 109 -0.50 0.60 0.98
CA GLU A 109 0.26 -0.49 0.38
C GLU A 109 0.51 -1.63 1.36
N GLU A 110 0.60 -1.32 2.66
CA GLU A 110 0.64 -2.31 3.75
C GLU A 110 -0.66 -2.31 4.57
N PRO A 111 -1.10 -3.46 5.12
CA PRO A 111 -2.29 -3.54 5.96
C PRO A 111 -2.12 -2.78 7.29
N PRO A 112 -3.22 -2.34 7.91
CA PRO A 112 -3.19 -1.79 9.25
C PRO A 112 -2.69 -2.85 10.25
N ARG A 113 -2.05 -2.40 11.33
CA ARG A 113 -1.59 -3.26 12.43
C ARG A 113 -2.43 -2.99 13.68
N GLU A 114 -2.08 -3.58 14.81
CA GLU A 114 -2.75 -3.34 16.08
C GLU A 114 -2.60 -1.88 16.56
N ASN A 115 -1.48 -1.22 16.24
CA ASN A 115 -1.17 0.15 16.64
C ASN A 115 -0.90 1.06 15.42
N PRO A 116 -1.05 2.40 15.55
CA PRO A 116 -0.56 3.35 14.58
C PRO A 116 0.92 3.12 14.29
N HIS A 117 1.30 3.19 13.02
CA HIS A 117 2.67 2.93 12.59
C HIS A 117 2.98 3.61 11.27
N GLY A 118 4.27 3.86 11.04
CA GLY A 118 4.81 4.37 9.79
C GLY A 118 5.61 3.32 9.03
N TYR A 119 5.64 3.43 7.71
CA TYR A 119 6.39 2.56 6.79
C TYR A 119 6.76 3.33 5.52
N ASP A 120 7.56 2.70 4.64
CA ASP A 120 8.04 3.27 3.38
C ASP A 120 8.65 4.68 3.54
N ILE A 121 9.66 4.77 4.41
CA ILE A 121 10.36 6.03 4.68
C ILE A 121 11.37 6.28 3.56
N GLN A 122 11.28 7.45 2.93
CA GLN A 122 12.16 7.87 1.84
C GLN A 122 12.66 9.30 2.07
N PHE A 123 13.86 9.60 1.58
CA PHE A 123 14.47 10.93 1.69
C PHE A 123 14.77 11.49 0.32
N THR A 124 14.41 12.75 0.10
CA THR A 124 14.75 13.52 -1.11
C THR A 124 15.57 14.75 -0.70
N PRO A 125 16.91 14.70 -0.80
CA PRO A 125 17.77 15.82 -0.45
C PRO A 125 17.61 16.99 -1.44
N PHE A 126 17.80 18.21 -0.96
CA PHE A 126 17.76 19.44 -1.76
C PHE A 126 18.79 20.47 -1.26
N ASP A 127 19.05 21.48 -2.09
CA ASP A 127 20.01 22.57 -1.83
C ASP A 127 19.34 23.80 -1.20
#